data_AF-X0TXB8-F1
#
_entry.id   AF-X0TXB8-F1
#
_cell.length_a   1.000
_cell.length_b   1.000
_cell.length_c   1.000
_cell.angle_alpha   90.00
_cell.angle_beta   90.00
_cell.angle_gamma   90.00
#
_symmetry.space_group_name_H-M   'P 1'
#
loop_
_entity.id
_entity.type
_entity.pdbx_description
1 polymer ?
#
loop_
_entity_poly.entity_id
_entity_poly.type
_entity_poly.pdbx_seq_one_letter_code
_entity_poly.pdbx_strand_id
1 'polypeptide(L)'
;MILLYHKVYLESPTEWWVDTNNFWRQMYELQNHEVVHLADYDPNNPEHVVITFDGVYESIFQYALPVLKSFGYPFELFVVGNTIGEDNTFDQHVEPPARFADRQQLKALVAGGGRLQWHSKSHIDLTKEEALDAVRAELGVPEDIRSLDPEGLKWFGYPYGNHDRRLLDITKEHFQGALSCVNGNDIDRYQFNRVIVTNASSFARSTVSLIIANYNYGTFVPEAIESVLHQTIQPDEILFIDDCSTDNSVEIARRYEEKIKIVGNEKNLGIVGNFNKAVSLTSGDYICFLGADNRFRSDYV
;
A
#
# COMPACT_ATOMS: atom_id res chain seq x y z
N MET A 1 1.67 -4.05 -5.66
CA MET A 1 0.40 -3.87 -4.90
C MET A 1 -0.61 -3.04 -5.69
N ILE A 2 -1.90 -3.20 -5.43
CA ILE A 2 -2.99 -2.40 -6.06
C ILE A 2 -3.74 -1.67 -4.95
N LEU A 3 -3.78 -0.35 -5.00
CA LEU A 3 -4.37 0.53 -3.98
C LEU A 3 -5.79 0.91 -4.35
N LEU A 4 -6.71 0.84 -3.39
CA LEU A 4 -8.12 1.21 -3.55
C LEU A 4 -8.45 2.45 -2.72
N TYR A 5 -8.74 3.54 -3.42
CA TYR A 5 -9.32 4.76 -2.88
C TYR A 5 -10.80 4.86 -3.26
N HIS A 6 -11.57 5.66 -2.51
CA HIS A 6 -12.93 6.02 -2.90
C HIS A 6 -13.04 7.52 -3.10
N LYS A 7 -12.79 8.30 -2.04
CA LYS A 7 -12.93 9.76 -2.06
C LYS A 7 -11.65 10.44 -1.54
N VAL A 8 -11.29 11.56 -2.16
CA VAL A 8 -10.24 12.46 -1.69
C VAL A 8 -10.84 13.84 -1.49
N TYR A 9 -10.75 14.41 -0.29
CA TYR A 9 -11.42 15.66 0.05
C TYR A 9 -10.62 16.48 1.08
N LEU A 10 -11.13 17.64 1.50
CA LEU A 10 -10.45 18.48 2.51
C LEU A 10 -10.48 17.85 3.91
N GLU A 11 -11.54 17.12 4.23
CA GLU A 11 -11.69 16.34 5.45
C GLU A 11 -11.88 14.84 5.17
N SER A 12 -11.64 14.02 6.19
CA SER A 12 -11.81 12.56 6.16
C SER A 12 -12.90 12.12 7.17
N PRO A 13 -14.20 12.35 6.86
CA PRO A 13 -15.29 12.08 7.80
C PRO A 13 -15.53 10.59 8.11
N THR A 14 -15.19 9.70 7.18
CA THR A 14 -15.31 8.24 7.34
C THR A 14 -14.06 7.54 6.78
N GLU A 15 -13.96 6.22 6.93
CA GLU A 15 -12.81 5.43 6.46
C GLU A 15 -12.64 5.41 4.93
N TRP A 16 -13.70 5.73 4.18
CA TRP A 16 -13.71 5.78 2.71
C TRP A 16 -13.20 7.11 2.14
N TRP A 17 -12.79 8.03 3.02
CA TRP A 17 -12.30 9.35 2.66
C TRP A 17 -10.82 9.43 3.05
N VAL A 18 -10.04 10.09 2.20
CA VAL A 18 -8.66 10.46 2.50
C VAL A 18 -8.57 11.98 2.35
N ASP A 19 -8.03 12.65 3.36
CA ASP A 19 -7.85 14.09 3.27
C ASP A 19 -6.71 14.44 2.31
N THR A 20 -6.73 15.64 1.72
CA THR A 20 -5.75 16.04 0.71
C THR A 20 -4.30 16.04 1.19
N ASN A 21 -4.05 16.28 2.49
CA ASN A 21 -2.69 16.27 3.02
C ASN A 21 -2.16 14.84 3.13
N ASN A 22 -2.99 13.93 3.61
CA ASN A 22 -2.64 12.50 3.66
C ASN A 22 -2.54 11.89 2.27
N PHE A 23 -3.41 12.27 1.34
CA PHE A 23 -3.30 11.83 -0.04
C PHE A 23 -1.97 12.29 -0.65
N TRP A 24 -1.58 13.56 -0.46
CA TRP A 24 -0.26 14.05 -0.89
C TRP A 24 0.90 13.26 -0.26
N ARG A 25 0.87 13.07 1.07
CA ARG A 25 1.88 12.28 1.80
C ARG A 25 1.99 10.86 1.22
N GLN A 26 0.86 10.21 0.99
CA GLN A 26 0.80 8.86 0.42
C GLN A 26 1.40 8.84 -1.00
N MET A 27 1.08 9.81 -1.86
CA MET A 27 1.71 9.88 -3.19
C MET A 27 3.22 10.12 -3.10
N TYR A 28 3.68 10.92 -2.14
CA TYR A 28 5.10 11.13 -1.87
C TYR A 28 5.80 9.86 -1.39
N GLU A 29 5.16 9.06 -0.53
CA GLU A 29 5.72 7.77 -0.07
C GLU A 29 5.87 6.75 -1.21
N LEU A 30 5.03 6.85 -2.24
CA LEU A 30 5.13 6.02 -3.44
C LEU A 30 6.29 6.41 -4.38
N GLN A 31 7.05 7.48 -4.11
CA GLN A 31 8.10 7.96 -5.03
C GLN A 31 9.23 6.95 -5.33
N ASN A 32 9.40 5.95 -4.46
CA ASN A 32 10.38 4.88 -4.64
C ASN A 32 9.79 3.64 -5.33
N HIS A 33 8.50 3.66 -5.66
CA HIS A 33 7.80 2.59 -6.37
C HIS A 33 7.56 2.97 -7.84
N GLU A 34 7.34 1.97 -8.68
CA GLU A 34 6.90 2.15 -10.06
C GLU A 34 5.37 2.20 -10.12
N VAL A 35 4.81 3.41 -10.19
CA VAL A 35 3.36 3.58 -10.32
C VAL A 35 2.94 3.35 -11.78
N VAL A 36 2.14 2.31 -12.01
CA VAL A 36 1.78 1.83 -13.36
C VAL A 36 0.26 1.71 -13.54
N HIS A 37 -0.17 1.64 -14.80
CA HIS A 37 -1.53 1.22 -15.14
C HIS A 37 -1.72 -0.27 -14.89
N LEU A 38 -2.98 -0.71 -14.74
CA LEU A 38 -3.30 -2.15 -14.57
C LEU A 38 -2.83 -3.02 -15.74
N ALA A 39 -2.81 -2.46 -16.95
CA ALA A 39 -2.34 -3.17 -18.14
C ALA A 39 -0.86 -3.60 -18.02
N ASP A 40 -0.08 -2.85 -17.25
CA ASP A 40 1.37 -3.00 -17.09
C ASP A 40 1.73 -3.58 -15.70
N TYR A 41 0.73 -3.89 -14.87
CA TYR A 41 0.94 -4.47 -13.54
C TYR A 41 1.48 -5.90 -13.61
N ASP A 42 2.60 -6.15 -12.93
CA ASP A 42 3.16 -7.48 -12.70
C ASP A 42 3.07 -7.81 -11.20
N PRO A 43 2.27 -8.82 -10.80
CA PRO A 43 2.15 -9.19 -9.39
C PRO A 43 3.45 -9.73 -8.78
N ASN A 44 4.44 -10.11 -9.60
CA ASN A 44 5.75 -10.57 -9.11
C ASN A 44 6.77 -9.45 -8.96
N ASN A 45 6.46 -8.22 -9.43
CA ASN A 45 7.33 -7.07 -9.23
C ASN A 45 6.90 -6.31 -7.96
N PRO A 46 7.67 -6.37 -6.86
CA PRO A 46 7.31 -5.69 -5.61
C PRO A 46 7.29 -4.17 -5.74
N GLU A 47 7.98 -3.60 -6.73
CA GLU A 47 8.02 -2.16 -6.99
C GLU A 47 6.76 -1.66 -7.69
N HIS A 48 5.98 -2.53 -8.36
CA HIS A 48 4.78 -2.09 -9.08
C HIS A 48 3.66 -1.70 -8.12
N VAL A 49 3.15 -0.49 -8.29
CA VAL A 49 1.97 0.03 -7.58
C VAL A 49 0.94 0.50 -8.59
N VAL A 50 -0.33 0.17 -8.35
CA VAL A 50 -1.45 0.69 -9.13
C VAL A 50 -2.34 1.51 -8.22
N ILE A 51 -2.73 2.71 -8.63
CA ILE A 51 -3.69 3.57 -7.91
C ILE A 51 -5.07 3.41 -8.55
N THR A 52 -6.08 2.99 -7.79
CA THR A 52 -7.44 2.80 -8.28
C THR A 52 -8.45 3.59 -7.44
N PHE A 53 -9.51 4.07 -8.08
CA PHE A 53 -10.64 4.75 -7.44
C PHE A 53 -11.96 4.07 -7.79
N ASP A 54 -12.71 3.62 -6.79
CA ASP A 54 -14.06 3.07 -6.98
C ASP A 54 -15.13 4.15 -6.83
N GLY A 55 -16.17 4.05 -7.68
CA GLY A 55 -17.30 4.97 -7.63
C GLY A 55 -16.94 6.41 -8.03
N VAL A 56 -15.81 6.63 -8.71
CA VAL A 56 -15.29 7.91 -9.23
C VAL A 56 -16.12 9.15 -8.89
N TYR A 57 -15.83 9.74 -7.74
CA TYR A 57 -16.53 10.92 -7.23
C TYR A 57 -15.98 12.21 -7.86
N GLU A 58 -16.79 13.27 -7.87
CA GLU A 58 -16.37 14.62 -8.29
C GLU A 58 -15.12 15.08 -7.51
N SER A 59 -15.00 14.66 -6.25
CA SER A 59 -13.86 14.98 -5.40
C SER A 59 -12.53 14.44 -5.95
N ILE A 60 -12.53 13.35 -6.73
CA ILE A 60 -11.34 12.84 -7.41
C ILE A 60 -10.85 13.83 -8.46
N PHE A 61 -11.76 14.41 -9.24
CA PHE A 61 -11.44 15.46 -10.20
C PHE A 61 -10.92 16.73 -9.51
N GLN A 62 -11.58 17.15 -8.43
CA GLN A 62 -11.24 18.41 -7.74
C GLN A 62 -9.94 18.32 -6.93
N TYR A 63 -9.71 17.21 -6.22
CA TYR A 63 -8.67 17.12 -5.18
C TYR A 63 -7.59 16.09 -5.49
N ALA A 64 -7.93 14.91 -6.04
CA ALA A 64 -6.93 13.88 -6.33
C ALA A 64 -6.13 14.20 -7.60
N LEU A 65 -6.80 14.64 -8.66
CA LEU A 65 -6.18 14.88 -9.97
C LEU A 65 -5.01 15.87 -9.93
N PRO A 66 -5.09 17.04 -9.26
CA PRO A 66 -3.96 17.97 -9.18
C PRO A 66 -2.72 17.34 -8.53
N VAL A 67 -2.92 16.52 -7.50
CA VAL A 67 -1.85 15.81 -6.80
C VAL A 67 -1.25 14.73 -7.69
N LEU A 68 -2.07 13.87 -8.29
CA LEU A 68 -1.58 12.82 -9.21
C LEU A 68 -0.75 13.42 -10.36
N LYS A 69 -1.18 14.57 -10.91
CA LYS A 69 -0.43 15.31 -11.93
C LYS A 69 0.92 15.83 -11.44
N SER A 70 1.06 16.26 -10.19
CA SER A 70 2.35 16.75 -9.68
C SER A 70 3.39 15.63 -9.54
N PHE A 71 2.94 14.39 -9.34
CA PHE A 71 3.81 13.20 -9.30
C PHE A 71 3.94 12.50 -10.66
N GLY A 72 3.08 12.81 -11.63
CA GLY A 72 3.06 12.15 -12.94
C GLY A 72 2.55 10.70 -12.88
N TYR A 73 1.77 10.36 -11.86
CA TYR A 73 1.31 9.00 -11.64
C TYR A 73 0.09 8.64 -12.49
N PRO A 74 0.11 7.48 -13.18
CA PRO A 74 -1.08 6.92 -13.81
C PRO A 74 -2.05 6.40 -12.74
N PHE A 75 -3.33 6.33 -13.08
CA PHE A 75 -4.37 5.84 -12.18
C PHE A 75 -5.58 5.26 -12.94
N GLU A 76 -6.38 4.47 -12.23
CA GLU A 76 -7.54 3.76 -12.77
C GLU A 76 -8.83 4.22 -12.07
N LEU A 77 -9.91 4.32 -12.84
CA LEU A 77 -11.16 4.95 -12.44
C LEU A 77 -12.33 4.01 -12.67
N PHE A 78 -12.74 3.26 -11.66
CA PHE A 78 -13.81 2.27 -11.72
C PHE A 78 -15.18 2.96 -11.60
N VAL A 79 -15.79 3.24 -12.75
CA VAL A 79 -17.07 3.96 -12.85
C VAL A 79 -18.27 3.05 -12.71
N VAL A 80 -19.29 3.52 -12.00
CA VAL A 80 -20.62 2.89 -11.95
C VAL A 80 -21.52 3.59 -12.97
N GLY A 81 -22.08 2.85 -13.92
CA GLY A 81 -22.76 3.43 -15.08
C GLY A 81 -23.91 4.39 -14.75
N ASN A 82 -24.82 3.97 -13.87
CA ASN A 82 -26.05 4.71 -13.55
C ASN A 82 -25.81 5.89 -12.61
N THR A 83 -24.62 6.04 -12.02
CA THR A 83 -24.36 7.11 -11.05
C THR A 83 -23.57 8.28 -11.64
N ILE A 84 -23.08 8.20 -12.88
CA ILE A 84 -22.30 9.26 -13.52
C ILE A 84 -23.06 10.60 -13.49
N GLY A 85 -22.52 11.59 -12.77
CA GLY A 85 -23.11 12.93 -12.61
C GLY A 85 -24.24 13.02 -11.58
N GLU A 86 -24.62 11.92 -10.95
CA GLU A 86 -25.67 11.82 -9.91
C GLU A 86 -25.08 11.96 -8.49
N ASP A 87 -25.95 11.96 -7.48
CA ASP A 87 -25.57 11.98 -6.06
C ASP A 87 -25.59 10.57 -5.45
N ASN A 88 -24.83 10.35 -4.37
CA ASN A 88 -24.77 9.09 -3.61
C ASN A 88 -26.00 8.80 -2.74
N THR A 89 -27.20 9.10 -3.23
CA THR A 89 -28.46 8.91 -2.49
C THR A 89 -28.71 7.47 -2.03
N PHE A 90 -28.06 6.47 -2.64
CA PHE A 90 -28.17 5.06 -2.25
C PHE A 90 -27.49 4.74 -0.90
N ASP A 91 -26.49 5.52 -0.46
CA ASP A 91 -25.74 5.30 0.78
C ASP A 91 -25.81 6.48 1.77
N GLN A 92 -26.67 7.47 1.51
CA GLN A 92 -26.83 8.71 2.30
C GLN A 92 -27.10 8.52 3.81
N HIS A 93 -27.49 7.31 4.24
CA HIS A 93 -27.71 6.97 5.65
C HIS A 93 -26.45 6.47 6.36
N VAL A 94 -25.39 6.21 5.61
CA VAL A 94 -24.11 5.64 6.07
C VAL A 94 -22.96 6.59 5.74
N GLU A 95 -22.99 7.20 4.56
CA GLU A 95 -21.95 8.09 4.06
C GLU A 95 -22.44 9.55 3.94
N PRO A 96 -21.55 10.54 4.13
CA PRO A 96 -21.87 11.93 3.85
C PRO A 96 -22.28 12.14 2.38
N PRO A 97 -23.11 13.15 2.07
CA PRO A 97 -23.46 13.48 0.69
C PRO A 97 -22.23 13.76 -0.16
N ALA A 98 -22.14 13.10 -1.30
CA ALA A 98 -21.07 13.21 -2.28
C ALA A 98 -21.63 13.00 -3.69
N ARG A 99 -21.10 13.75 -4.64
CA ARG A 99 -21.51 13.66 -6.04
C ARG A 99 -20.53 12.83 -6.85
N PHE A 100 -21.03 12.03 -7.77
CA PHE A 100 -20.24 11.30 -8.75
C PHE A 100 -19.75 12.24 -9.86
N ALA A 101 -18.58 11.94 -10.43
CA ALA A 101 -18.05 12.74 -11.51
C ALA A 101 -18.96 12.69 -12.74
N ASP A 102 -19.19 13.84 -13.39
CA ASP A 102 -19.91 13.91 -14.66
C ASP A 102 -19.02 13.53 -15.84
N ARG A 103 -19.60 13.44 -17.04
CA ARG A 103 -18.87 13.05 -18.26
C ARG A 103 -17.76 14.03 -18.64
N GLN A 104 -17.89 15.32 -18.33
CA GLN A 104 -16.86 16.31 -18.61
C GLN A 104 -15.67 16.11 -17.67
N GLN A 105 -15.95 15.87 -16.38
CA GLN A 105 -14.95 15.59 -15.36
C GLN A 105 -14.23 14.25 -15.64
N LEU A 106 -14.95 13.20 -16.04
CA LEU A 106 -14.36 11.92 -16.46
C LEU A 106 -13.38 12.10 -17.64
N LYS A 107 -13.77 12.86 -18.67
CA LYS A 107 -12.84 13.18 -19.79
C LYS A 107 -11.60 13.94 -19.33
N ALA A 108 -11.76 14.86 -18.38
CA ALA A 108 -10.66 15.63 -17.84
C ALA A 108 -9.70 14.78 -16.97
N LEU A 109 -10.25 13.80 -16.23
CA LEU A 109 -9.48 12.80 -15.50
C LEU A 109 -8.67 11.92 -16.46
N VAL A 110 -9.29 11.43 -17.55
CA VAL A 110 -8.60 10.64 -18.59
C VAL A 110 -7.48 11.44 -19.25
N ALA A 111 -7.76 12.68 -19.66
CA ALA A 111 -6.75 13.59 -20.20
C ALA A 111 -5.63 13.92 -19.20
N GLY A 112 -5.84 13.65 -17.91
CA GLY A 112 -4.89 13.86 -16.84
C GLY A 112 -4.04 12.65 -16.48
N GLY A 113 -4.13 11.54 -17.21
CA GLY A 113 -3.39 10.30 -16.96
C GLY A 113 -4.22 9.17 -16.36
N GLY A 114 -5.53 9.38 -16.19
CA GLY A 114 -6.45 8.33 -15.75
C GLY A 114 -6.87 7.40 -16.88
N ARG A 115 -7.30 6.19 -16.54
CA ARG A 115 -8.07 5.30 -17.44
C ARG A 115 -9.37 4.91 -16.78
N LEU A 116 -10.46 4.97 -17.52
CA LEU A 116 -11.76 4.49 -17.05
C LEU A 116 -11.75 2.96 -17.01
N GLN A 117 -12.34 2.38 -15.98
CA GLN A 117 -12.57 0.94 -15.81
C GLN A 117 -14.01 0.72 -15.35
N TRP A 118 -14.51 -0.51 -15.41
CA TRP A 118 -15.93 -0.76 -15.18
C TRP A 118 -16.22 -1.27 -13.77
N HIS A 119 -17.20 -0.67 -13.10
CA HIS A 119 -17.63 -1.06 -11.75
C HIS A 119 -19.11 -1.44 -11.71
N SER A 120 -19.55 -2.15 -12.75
CA SER A 120 -20.94 -2.51 -13.03
C SER A 120 -21.83 -1.32 -13.42
N LYS A 121 -23.04 -1.63 -13.89
CA LYS A 121 -24.01 -0.62 -14.31
C LYS A 121 -24.66 0.05 -13.10
N SER A 122 -25.00 -0.71 -12.06
CA SER A 122 -25.82 -0.22 -10.93
C SER A 122 -25.24 -0.50 -9.54
N HIS A 123 -24.08 -1.14 -9.45
CA HIS A 123 -23.38 -1.43 -8.18
C HIS A 123 -24.15 -2.38 -7.24
N ILE A 124 -24.94 -3.31 -7.79
CA ILE A 124 -25.55 -4.37 -6.99
C ILE A 124 -24.52 -5.44 -6.58
N ASP A 125 -24.84 -6.20 -5.54
CA ASP A 125 -24.09 -7.42 -5.20
C ASP A 125 -24.40 -8.53 -6.20
N LEU A 126 -23.52 -8.69 -7.19
CA LEU A 126 -23.68 -9.63 -8.30
C LEU A 126 -23.70 -11.10 -7.85
N THR A 127 -23.17 -11.41 -6.66
CA THR A 127 -23.20 -12.77 -6.10
C THR A 127 -24.60 -13.15 -5.62
N LYS A 128 -25.47 -12.17 -5.36
CA LYS A 128 -26.86 -12.37 -4.94
C LYS A 128 -27.86 -12.38 -6.10
N GLU A 129 -27.43 -11.96 -7.30
CA GLU A 129 -28.27 -12.00 -8.50
C GLU A 129 -28.17 -13.38 -9.17
N GLU A 130 -29.26 -14.15 -9.17
CA GLU A 130 -29.29 -15.51 -9.72
C GLU A 130 -29.39 -15.52 -11.25
N ALA A 131 -30.07 -14.53 -11.85
CA ALA A 131 -30.30 -14.47 -13.28
C ALA A 131 -29.02 -14.07 -14.03
N LEU A 132 -28.43 -15.01 -14.78
CA LEU A 132 -27.20 -14.78 -15.57
C LEU A 132 -27.31 -13.62 -16.54
N ASP A 133 -28.47 -13.43 -17.16
CA ASP A 133 -28.68 -12.35 -18.12
C ASP A 133 -28.71 -10.98 -17.43
N ALA A 134 -29.20 -10.91 -16.18
CA ALA A 134 -29.12 -9.69 -15.37
C ALA A 134 -27.67 -9.39 -14.97
N VAL A 135 -26.88 -10.41 -14.59
CA VAL A 135 -25.45 -10.26 -14.33
C VAL A 135 -24.70 -9.77 -15.59
N ARG A 136 -24.97 -10.36 -16.76
CA ARG A 136 -24.37 -9.91 -18.02
C ARG A 136 -24.75 -8.47 -18.36
N ALA A 137 -25.99 -8.07 -18.10
CA ALA A 137 -26.44 -6.70 -18.31
C ALA A 137 -25.70 -5.69 -17.41
N GLU A 138 -25.31 -6.09 -16.20
CA GLU A 138 -24.49 -5.28 -15.30
C GLU A 138 -23.04 -5.13 -15.77
N LEU A 139 -22.48 -6.15 -16.44
CA LEU A 139 -21.13 -6.10 -17.00
C LEU A 139 -21.06 -5.40 -18.37
N GLY A 140 -22.19 -5.23 -19.03
CA GLY A 140 -22.29 -4.56 -20.33
C GLY A 140 -21.98 -3.06 -20.22
N VAL A 141 -20.89 -2.62 -20.84
CA VAL A 141 -20.54 -1.20 -20.93
C VAL A 141 -21.23 -0.53 -22.12
N PRO A 142 -22.08 0.49 -21.90
CA PRO A 142 -22.72 1.27 -22.96
C PRO A 142 -21.73 1.98 -23.89
N GLU A 143 -22.07 2.11 -25.18
CA GLU A 143 -21.19 2.69 -26.20
C GLU A 143 -20.83 4.16 -25.92
N ASP A 144 -21.78 4.92 -25.39
CA ASP A 144 -21.57 6.31 -25.01
C ASP A 144 -20.56 6.46 -23.85
N ILE A 145 -20.45 5.45 -22.98
CA ILE A 145 -19.40 5.40 -21.94
C ILE A 145 -18.08 4.92 -22.56
N ARG A 146 -18.09 3.92 -23.44
CA ARG A 146 -16.89 3.47 -24.18
C ARG A 146 -16.23 4.61 -24.94
N SER A 147 -17.03 5.51 -25.52
CA SER A 147 -16.54 6.67 -26.25
C SER A 147 -15.79 7.70 -25.39
N LEU A 148 -15.90 7.64 -24.05
CA LEU A 148 -15.19 8.55 -23.15
C LEU A 148 -13.70 8.20 -23.01
N ASP A 149 -13.36 6.91 -23.12
CA ASP A 149 -12.00 6.39 -23.03
C ASP A 149 -11.85 5.11 -23.87
N PRO A 150 -11.41 5.23 -25.14
CA PRO A 150 -11.24 4.08 -26.03
C PRO A 150 -10.18 3.06 -25.56
N GLU A 151 -9.22 3.49 -24.72
CA GLU A 151 -8.16 2.61 -24.21
C GLU A 151 -8.48 2.00 -22.84
N GLY A 152 -9.53 2.50 -22.18
CA GLY A 152 -10.04 2.01 -20.91
C GLY A 152 -11.08 0.89 -21.06
N LEU A 153 -11.79 0.64 -19.96
CA LEU A 153 -12.92 -0.29 -19.82
C LEU A 153 -12.53 -1.73 -20.15
N LYS A 154 -11.26 -2.06 -19.88
CA LYS A 154 -10.66 -3.39 -20.05
C LYS A 154 -10.62 -4.16 -18.73
N TRP A 155 -10.80 -3.49 -17.60
CA TRP A 155 -10.78 -4.09 -16.26
C TRP A 155 -12.12 -3.93 -15.55
N PHE A 156 -12.42 -4.88 -14.68
CA PHE A 156 -13.64 -4.90 -13.88
C PHE A 156 -13.34 -4.85 -12.37
N GLY A 157 -13.99 -3.96 -11.64
CA GLY A 157 -13.97 -3.96 -10.18
C GLY A 157 -15.22 -4.65 -9.68
N TYR A 158 -15.09 -5.73 -8.90
CA TYR A 158 -16.26 -6.38 -8.31
C TYR A 158 -16.92 -5.46 -7.29
N PRO A 159 -18.22 -5.10 -7.43
CA PRO A 159 -18.94 -4.36 -6.40
C PRO A 159 -18.83 -5.07 -5.05
N TYR A 160 -18.51 -4.32 -4.00
CA TYR A 160 -18.23 -4.85 -2.65
C TYR A 160 -17.08 -5.87 -2.56
N GLY A 161 -16.31 -6.04 -3.64
CA GLY A 161 -15.19 -6.96 -3.73
C GLY A 161 -15.56 -8.44 -3.85
N ASN A 162 -16.83 -8.83 -3.88
CA ASN A 162 -17.22 -10.24 -3.87
C ASN A 162 -17.38 -10.80 -5.28
N HIS A 163 -16.85 -12.01 -5.51
CA HIS A 163 -17.13 -12.80 -6.71
C HIS A 163 -17.37 -14.27 -6.41
N ASP A 164 -18.08 -14.94 -7.33
CA ASP A 164 -18.28 -16.39 -7.37
C ASP A 164 -17.74 -16.97 -8.70
N ARG A 165 -17.79 -18.30 -8.86
CA ARG A 165 -17.26 -18.95 -10.06
C ARG A 165 -17.96 -18.50 -11.35
N ARG A 166 -19.27 -18.31 -11.27
CA ARG A 166 -20.13 -17.94 -12.39
C ARG A 166 -19.82 -16.51 -12.86
N LEU A 167 -19.63 -15.59 -11.92
CA LEU A 167 -19.24 -14.22 -12.19
C LEU A 167 -17.83 -14.15 -12.79
N LEU A 168 -16.89 -14.98 -12.33
CA LEU A 168 -15.55 -15.07 -12.94
C LEU A 168 -15.62 -15.50 -14.41
N ASP A 169 -16.42 -16.52 -14.72
CA ASP A 169 -16.56 -17.01 -16.09
C ASP A 169 -17.17 -15.92 -16.99
N ILE A 170 -18.20 -15.21 -16.54
CA ILE A 170 -18.77 -14.07 -17.28
C ILE A 170 -17.75 -12.93 -17.42
N THR A 171 -17.02 -12.59 -16.35
CA THR A 171 -16.04 -11.49 -16.39
C THR A 171 -14.97 -11.72 -17.47
N LYS A 172 -14.54 -12.96 -17.65
CA LYS A 172 -13.58 -13.37 -18.70
C LYS A 172 -14.09 -13.19 -20.12
N GLU A 173 -15.41 -13.19 -20.33
CA GLU A 173 -16.03 -12.91 -21.63
C GLU A 173 -15.94 -11.41 -22.00
N HIS A 174 -15.85 -10.52 -21.00
CA HIS A 174 -16.00 -9.07 -21.17
C HIS A 174 -14.72 -8.25 -20.92
N PHE A 175 -13.81 -8.74 -20.07
CA PHE A 175 -12.69 -7.97 -19.55
C PHE A 175 -11.36 -8.73 -19.67
N GLN A 176 -10.26 -7.98 -19.63
CA GLN A 176 -8.89 -8.49 -19.64
C GLN A 176 -8.36 -8.79 -18.24
N GLY A 177 -9.08 -8.40 -17.19
CA GLY A 177 -8.75 -8.67 -15.79
C GLY A 177 -9.80 -8.05 -14.85
N ALA A 178 -9.71 -8.38 -13.57
CA ALA A 178 -10.64 -7.90 -12.57
C ALA A 178 -10.05 -7.88 -11.16
N LEU A 179 -10.63 -7.02 -10.31
CA LEU A 179 -10.13 -6.68 -8.99
C LEU A 179 -11.18 -6.98 -7.91
N SER A 180 -10.70 -7.54 -6.79
CA SER A 180 -11.46 -7.83 -5.58
C SER A 180 -10.83 -7.11 -4.38
N CYS A 181 -11.61 -6.91 -3.31
CA CYS A 181 -11.10 -6.45 -2.00
C CYS A 181 -11.46 -7.39 -0.85
N VAL A 182 -12.02 -8.58 -1.13
CA VAL A 182 -12.47 -9.54 -0.10
C VAL A 182 -11.90 -10.94 -0.34
N ASN A 183 -12.14 -11.51 -1.52
CA ASN A 183 -11.82 -12.90 -1.83
C ASN A 183 -10.94 -13.08 -3.08
N GLY A 184 -10.08 -12.10 -3.36
CA GLY A 184 -9.09 -12.15 -4.42
C GLY A 184 -7.78 -12.88 -4.03
N ASN A 185 -6.79 -12.81 -4.92
CA ASN A 185 -5.44 -13.32 -4.76
C ASN A 185 -4.45 -12.56 -5.68
N ASP A 186 -3.14 -12.75 -5.51
CA ASP A 186 -2.12 -12.06 -6.32
C ASP A 186 -1.62 -12.89 -7.52
N ILE A 187 -2.44 -13.84 -8.01
CA ILE A 187 -2.02 -14.82 -9.03
C ILE A 187 -2.94 -14.77 -10.25
N ASP A 188 -4.26 -14.90 -10.04
CA ASP A 188 -5.26 -14.83 -11.10
C ASP A 188 -5.64 -13.37 -11.35
N ARG A 189 -5.29 -12.89 -12.54
CA ARG A 189 -5.59 -11.54 -13.05
C ARG A 189 -7.07 -11.17 -13.05
N TYR A 190 -7.98 -12.14 -12.96
CA TYR A 190 -9.41 -11.90 -12.81
C TYR A 190 -9.87 -11.81 -11.36
N GLN A 191 -8.94 -11.86 -10.41
CA GLN A 191 -9.19 -11.89 -8.97
C GLN A 191 -8.13 -11.10 -8.21
N PHE A 192 -7.46 -10.12 -8.82
CA PHE A 192 -6.37 -9.42 -8.14
C PHE A 192 -6.85 -8.70 -6.89
N ASN A 193 -6.08 -8.84 -5.80
CA ASN A 193 -6.38 -8.17 -4.54
C ASN A 193 -6.08 -6.68 -4.60
N ARG A 194 -6.93 -5.92 -3.93
CA ARG A 194 -6.71 -4.50 -3.64
C ARG A 194 -6.55 -4.27 -2.14
N VAL A 195 -5.62 -3.38 -1.83
CA VAL A 195 -5.42 -2.84 -0.48
C VAL A 195 -6.34 -1.64 -0.32
N ILE A 196 -7.31 -1.73 0.60
CA ILE A 196 -8.16 -0.59 0.95
C ILE A 196 -7.28 0.48 1.59
N VAL A 197 -7.31 1.69 1.02
CA VAL A 197 -6.58 2.84 1.54
C VAL A 197 -7.50 3.69 2.38
N THR A 198 -7.05 3.97 3.60
CA THR A 198 -7.69 4.88 4.54
C THR A 198 -6.81 6.11 4.75
N ASN A 199 -7.34 7.10 5.48
CA ASN A 199 -6.56 8.28 5.82
C ASN A 199 -5.26 7.98 6.60
N ALA A 200 -5.26 6.90 7.38
CA ALA A 200 -4.12 6.47 8.20
C ALA A 200 -3.13 5.56 7.46
N SER A 201 -3.45 5.10 6.25
CA SER A 201 -2.57 4.22 5.48
C SER A 201 -1.23 4.91 5.17
N SER A 202 -0.14 4.15 5.26
CA SER A 202 1.22 4.59 4.95
C SER A 202 1.84 3.62 3.96
N PHE A 203 2.60 4.16 3.01
CA PHE A 203 3.39 3.41 2.04
C PHE A 203 4.88 3.67 2.20
N ALA A 204 5.27 4.35 3.28
CA ALA A 204 6.67 4.47 3.66
C ALA A 204 7.24 3.08 3.90
N ARG A 205 8.50 2.88 3.48
CA ARG A 205 9.24 1.66 3.81
C ARG A 205 9.32 1.52 5.32
N SER A 206 8.93 0.37 5.85
CA SER A 206 9.16 0.07 7.26
C SER A 206 10.66 0.05 7.56
N THR A 207 11.01 0.61 8.71
CA THR A 207 12.39 0.73 9.16
C THR A 207 12.73 -0.35 10.18
N VAL A 208 13.98 -0.81 10.16
CA VAL A 208 14.47 -1.84 11.08
C VAL A 208 15.61 -1.28 11.93
N SER A 209 15.44 -1.29 13.25
CA SER A 209 16.51 -1.04 14.22
C SER A 209 17.09 -2.37 14.70
N LEU A 210 18.39 -2.57 14.54
CA LEU A 210 19.10 -3.74 15.01
C LEU A 210 19.89 -3.43 16.28
N ILE A 211 19.64 -4.19 17.33
CA ILE A 211 20.29 -4.04 18.64
C ILE A 211 21.26 -5.20 18.86
N ILE A 212 22.54 -4.87 19.08
CA ILE A 212 23.59 -5.79 19.50
C ILE A 212 23.84 -5.59 21.00
N ALA A 213 23.38 -6.52 21.84
CA ALA A 213 23.59 -6.46 23.28
C ALA A 213 24.88 -7.19 23.68
N ASN A 214 25.73 -6.51 24.44
CA ASN A 214 27.03 -7.02 24.85
C ASN A 214 27.21 -6.97 26.37
N TYR A 215 27.82 -8.03 26.92
CA TYR A 215 28.41 -8.04 28.25
C TYR A 215 29.58 -9.03 28.29
N ASN A 216 30.81 -8.52 28.25
CA ASN A 216 32.06 -9.30 28.26
C ASN A 216 32.23 -10.30 27.10
N TYR A 217 31.79 -9.96 25.89
CA TYR A 217 31.94 -10.81 24.69
C TYR A 217 32.97 -10.29 23.69
N GLY A 218 34.02 -9.59 24.13
CA GLY A 218 34.97 -8.91 23.25
C GLY A 218 35.57 -9.78 22.15
N THR A 219 35.75 -11.08 22.40
CA THR A 219 36.22 -12.04 21.38
C THR A 219 35.27 -12.17 20.18
N PHE A 220 33.96 -12.07 20.41
CA PHE A 220 32.90 -12.31 19.43
C PHE A 220 32.34 -11.03 18.79
N VAL A 221 32.51 -9.88 19.45
CA VAL A 221 32.04 -8.56 18.98
C VAL A 221 32.36 -8.27 17.51
N PRO A 222 33.59 -8.51 16.98
CA PRO A 222 33.87 -8.28 15.57
C PRO A 222 32.95 -9.09 14.65
N GLU A 223 32.75 -10.37 14.94
CA GLU A 223 31.94 -11.25 14.10
C GLU A 223 30.45 -10.90 14.21
N ALA A 224 29.98 -10.54 15.41
CA ALA A 224 28.60 -10.09 15.62
C ALA A 224 28.30 -8.82 14.78
N ILE A 225 29.15 -7.79 14.91
CA ILE A 225 28.98 -6.53 14.16
C ILE A 225 29.10 -6.77 12.66
N GLU A 226 30.14 -7.49 12.21
CA GLU A 226 30.33 -7.75 10.78
C GLU A 226 29.19 -8.57 10.19
N SER A 227 28.59 -9.50 10.95
CA SER A 227 27.43 -10.26 10.47
C SER A 227 26.21 -9.38 10.18
N VAL A 228 26.06 -8.28 10.93
CA VAL A 228 25.02 -7.27 10.71
C VAL A 228 25.34 -6.39 9.51
N LEU A 229 26.58 -5.92 9.42
CA LEU A 229 27.02 -5.05 8.32
C LEU A 229 26.98 -5.75 6.95
N HIS A 230 27.00 -7.08 6.93
CA HIS A 230 26.93 -7.89 5.71
C HIS A 230 25.53 -8.48 5.43
N GLN A 231 24.46 -7.95 6.04
CA GLN A 231 23.10 -8.35 5.66
C GLN A 231 22.77 -7.92 4.22
N THR A 232 21.98 -8.75 3.52
CA THR A 232 21.49 -8.44 2.17
C THR A 232 20.55 -7.23 2.15
N ILE A 233 19.83 -7.02 3.26
CA ILE A 233 19.06 -5.80 3.53
C ILE A 233 19.71 -5.12 4.73
N GLN A 234 20.17 -3.88 4.54
CA GLN A 234 20.83 -3.14 5.61
C GLN A 234 19.78 -2.60 6.61
N PRO A 235 19.95 -2.83 7.92
CA PRO A 235 19.16 -2.13 8.93
C PRO A 235 19.29 -0.62 8.80
N ASP A 236 18.21 0.11 9.11
CA ASP A 236 18.19 1.56 9.11
C ASP A 236 18.99 2.16 10.27
N GLU A 237 19.04 1.43 11.39
CA GLU A 237 19.78 1.79 12.59
C GLU A 237 20.46 0.53 13.16
N ILE A 238 21.71 0.67 13.58
CA ILE A 238 22.43 -0.39 14.33
C ILE A 238 22.91 0.21 15.66
N LEU A 239 22.43 -0.35 16.76
CA LEU A 239 22.80 0.04 18.12
C LEU A 239 23.56 -1.10 18.81
N PHE A 240 24.83 -0.87 19.10
CA PHE A 240 25.59 -1.69 20.03
C PHE A 240 25.43 -1.13 21.44
N ILE A 241 24.94 -1.95 22.38
CA ILE A 241 24.72 -1.56 23.77
C ILE A 241 25.47 -2.47 24.73
N ASP A 242 26.41 -1.87 25.46
CA ASP A 242 27.27 -2.52 26.42
C ASP A 242 26.74 -2.41 27.85
N ASP A 243 26.66 -3.55 28.55
CA ASP A 243 26.14 -3.62 29.91
C ASP A 243 27.20 -3.50 31.01
N CYS A 244 28.08 -2.50 30.88
CA CYS A 244 29.19 -2.23 31.79
C CYS A 244 30.24 -3.36 31.78
N SER A 245 30.70 -3.74 30.58
CA SER A 245 31.75 -4.75 30.41
C SER A 245 33.08 -4.33 31.03
N THR A 246 33.85 -5.31 31.47
CA THR A 246 35.19 -5.14 32.03
C THR A 246 36.30 -5.65 31.11
N ASP A 247 35.93 -6.24 29.97
CA ASP A 247 36.84 -6.65 28.91
C ASP A 247 37.05 -5.52 27.86
N ASN A 248 37.69 -5.86 26.73
CA ASN A 248 37.97 -4.92 25.65
C ASN A 248 36.84 -4.81 24.60
N SER A 249 35.65 -5.36 24.87
CA SER A 249 34.53 -5.37 23.90
C SER A 249 34.14 -3.97 23.41
N VAL A 250 34.06 -2.98 24.31
CA VAL A 250 33.72 -1.59 23.96
C VAL A 250 34.81 -0.96 23.09
N GLU A 251 36.08 -1.22 23.38
CA GLU A 251 37.21 -0.74 22.56
C GLU A 251 37.15 -1.32 21.14
N ILE A 252 36.82 -2.61 21.03
CA ILE A 252 36.65 -3.29 19.74
C ILE A 252 35.47 -2.70 18.98
N ALA A 253 34.32 -2.51 19.63
CA ALA A 253 33.12 -1.94 19.01
C ALA A 253 33.37 -0.53 18.48
N ARG A 254 34.17 0.30 19.19
CA ARG A 254 34.54 1.67 18.75
C ARG A 254 35.22 1.74 17.40
N ARG A 255 35.84 0.65 16.93
CA ARG A 255 36.40 0.58 15.56
C ARG A 255 35.34 0.69 14.47
N TYR A 256 34.07 0.52 14.82
CA TYR A 256 32.91 0.58 13.94
C TYR A 256 32.04 1.82 14.19
N GLU A 257 32.50 2.82 14.96
CA GLU A 257 31.68 3.98 15.37
C GLU A 257 31.14 4.83 14.21
N GLU A 258 31.76 4.76 13.03
CA GLU A 258 31.24 5.39 11.80
C GLU A 258 30.04 4.65 11.21
N LYS A 259 29.82 3.39 11.58
CA LYS A 259 28.78 2.50 11.05
C LYS A 259 27.69 2.14 12.05
N ILE A 260 28.01 2.16 13.35
CA ILE A 260 27.08 1.76 14.43
C ILE A 260 27.08 2.78 15.55
N LYS A 261 25.92 2.95 16.19
CA LYS A 261 25.78 3.72 17.43
C LYS A 261 26.21 2.86 18.61
N ILE A 262 27.02 3.41 19.52
CA ILE A 262 27.56 2.68 20.66
C ILE A 262 27.11 3.35 21.95
N VAL A 263 26.49 2.58 22.85
CA VAL A 263 26.04 3.06 24.16
C VAL A 263 26.55 2.13 25.26
N GLY A 264 27.17 2.70 26.30
CA GLY A 264 27.59 1.96 27.49
C GLY A 264 26.70 2.27 28.69
N ASN A 265 26.40 1.26 29.50
CA ASN A 265 25.73 1.42 30.78
C ASN A 265 26.74 1.76 31.89
N GLU A 266 26.35 2.62 32.83
CA GLU A 266 27.18 2.96 34.00
C GLU A 266 27.24 1.84 35.04
N LYS A 267 26.32 0.88 34.97
CA LYS A 267 26.23 -0.30 35.83
C LYS A 267 25.63 -1.45 35.02
N ASN A 268 25.93 -2.68 35.42
CA ASN A 268 25.30 -3.87 34.84
C ASN A 268 23.80 -3.89 35.19
N LEU A 269 22.95 -3.90 34.15
CA LEU A 269 21.49 -3.94 34.24
C LEU A 269 20.93 -5.35 34.04
N GLY A 270 21.76 -6.29 33.59
CA GLY A 270 21.38 -7.61 33.13
C GLY A 270 20.72 -7.55 31.74
N ILE A 271 20.59 -8.70 31.09
CA ILE A 271 20.15 -8.82 29.70
C ILE A 271 18.81 -8.11 29.41
N VAL A 272 17.81 -8.28 30.27
CA VAL A 272 16.48 -7.66 30.09
C VAL A 272 16.56 -6.15 30.24
N GLY A 273 17.26 -5.66 31.27
CA GLY A 273 17.45 -4.23 31.50
C GLY A 273 18.23 -3.57 30.36
N ASN A 274 19.23 -4.26 29.83
CA ASN A 274 20.04 -3.79 28.72
C ASN A 274 19.21 -3.68 27.43
N PHE A 275 18.46 -4.73 27.06
CA PHE A 275 17.58 -4.67 25.88
C PHE A 275 16.47 -3.63 26.04
N ASN A 276 15.84 -3.51 27.20
CA ASN A 276 14.80 -2.49 27.42
C ASN A 276 15.34 -1.07 27.22
N LYS A 277 16.55 -0.79 27.73
CA LYS A 277 17.21 0.50 27.51
C LYS A 277 17.53 0.69 26.03
N ALA A 278 18.00 -0.35 25.35
CA ALA A 278 18.32 -0.29 23.93
C ALA A 278 17.10 0.04 23.06
N VAL A 279 15.98 -0.64 23.30
CA VAL A 279 14.69 -0.37 22.63
C VAL A 279 14.26 1.09 22.81
N SER A 280 14.44 1.67 24.01
CA SER A 280 14.11 3.08 24.24
C SER A 280 15.02 4.08 23.51
N LEU A 281 16.14 3.61 22.96
CA LEU A 281 17.14 4.42 22.27
C LEU A 281 17.12 4.26 20.74
N THR A 282 16.20 3.43 20.23
CA THR A 282 15.99 3.14 18.81
C THR A 282 14.61 3.59 18.33
N SER A 283 14.44 3.82 17.03
CA SER A 283 13.20 4.38 16.46
C SER A 283 12.59 3.60 15.30
N GLY A 284 13.13 2.43 14.95
CA GLY A 284 12.62 1.62 13.85
C GLY A 284 11.23 1.05 14.12
N ASP A 285 10.46 0.82 13.05
CA ASP A 285 9.13 0.18 13.10
C ASP A 285 9.23 -1.27 13.62
N TYR A 286 10.34 -1.93 13.28
CA TYR A 286 10.69 -3.28 13.74
C TYR A 286 12.03 -3.27 14.48
N ILE A 287 12.14 -4.15 15.47
CA ILE A 287 13.36 -4.32 16.26
C ILE A 287 13.90 -5.73 16.07
N CYS A 288 15.17 -5.81 15.69
CA CYS A 288 15.93 -7.05 15.57
C CYS A 288 16.97 -7.13 16.69
N PHE A 289 17.04 -8.26 17.40
CA PHE A 289 17.94 -8.45 18.54
C PHE A 289 19.06 -9.44 18.21
N LEU A 290 20.29 -9.07 18.55
CA LEU A 290 21.48 -9.92 18.44
C LEU A 290 22.26 -9.90 19.77
N GLY A 291 22.59 -11.07 20.30
CA GLY A 291 23.60 -11.20 21.35
C GLY A 291 24.99 -11.09 20.74
N ALA A 292 25.91 -10.37 21.38
CA ALA A 292 27.26 -10.16 20.84
C ALA A 292 28.12 -11.45 20.77
N ASP A 293 27.68 -12.55 21.37
CA ASP A 293 28.23 -13.90 21.27
C ASP A 293 27.67 -14.72 20.09
N ASN A 294 26.75 -14.15 19.32
CA ASN A 294 26.10 -14.77 18.17
C ASN A 294 26.42 -14.02 16.86
N ARG A 295 26.07 -14.66 15.74
CA ARG A 295 26.10 -14.05 14.41
C ARG A 295 24.84 -14.37 13.63
N PHE A 296 24.47 -13.48 12.72
CA PHE A 296 23.43 -13.76 11.75
C PHE A 296 24.00 -14.46 10.50
N ARG A 297 23.12 -15.18 9.80
CA ARG A 297 23.32 -15.46 8.38
C ARG A 297 23.12 -14.15 7.59
N SER A 298 23.68 -14.04 6.40
CA SER A 298 23.59 -12.80 5.60
C SER A 298 22.17 -12.46 5.12
N ASP A 299 21.23 -13.40 5.22
CA ASP A 299 19.83 -13.31 4.76
C ASP A 299 18.83 -13.38 5.94
N TYR A 300 19.23 -12.89 7.13
CA TYR A 300 18.41 -12.98 8.33
C TYR A 300 17.46 -11.79 8.51
N VAL A 301 17.97 -10.57 8.27
CA VAL A 301 17.20 -9.32 8.30
C VAL A 301 16.44 -9.17 6.99
#